data_AF-A0A3D9ZJP5-F1
#
_entry.id   AF-A0A3D9ZJP5-F1
#
_cell.length_a   1.000
_cell.length_b   1.000
_cell.length_c   1.000
_cell.angle_alpha   90.00
_cell.angle_beta   90.00
_cell.angle_gamma   90.00
#
_symmetry.space_group_name_H-M   'P 1'
#
loop_
_entity.id
_entity.type
_entity.pdbx_description
1 polymer ?
#
loop_
_entity_poly.entity_id
_entity_poly.type
_entity_poly.pdbx_seq_one_letter_code
_entity_poly.pdbx_strand_id
1 'polypeptide(L)' 'MTDDRSKSRAEHPLPEEEAVGSDDFQEQAEAILLESDIREEEPEASAEEVLEHRLPDDEEDK' A
#
# COMPACT_ATOMS: atom_id res chain seq x y z
N MET A 1 10.49 -2.18 9.66
CA MET A 1 11.43 -1.78 8.59
C MET A 1 10.71 -1.36 7.31
N THR A 2 9.38 -1.41 7.27
CA THR A 2 8.56 -1.00 6.12
C THR A 2 8.57 0.52 5.92
N ASP A 3 8.58 1.31 6.99
CA ASP A 3 8.54 2.79 6.97
C ASP A 3 9.57 3.46 6.05
N ASP A 4 10.85 3.06 6.12
CA ASP A 4 11.91 3.58 5.25
C ASP A 4 11.69 3.23 3.76
N ARG A 5 11.11 2.05 3.47
CA ARG A 5 10.80 1.58 2.11
C ARG A 5 9.60 2.36 1.55
N SER A 6 8.58 2.57 2.36
CA SER A 6 7.40 3.37 2.04
C SER A 6 7.79 4.80 1.71
N LYS A 7 8.60 5.43 2.59
CA LYS A 7 9.06 6.80 2.41
C LYS A 7 9.89 6.99 1.15
N SER A 8 10.82 6.07 0.88
CA SER A 8 11.62 6.12 -0.35
C SER A 8 10.77 6.00 -1.62
N ARG A 9 9.65 5.26 -1.58
CA ARG A 9 8.73 5.14 -2.71
C ARG A 9 7.85 6.40 -2.82
N ALA A 10 7.35 6.92 -1.71
CA ALA A 10 6.54 8.13 -1.67
C ALA A 10 7.29 9.38 -2.15
N GLU A 11 8.61 9.43 -1.95
CA GLU A 11 9.48 10.51 -2.47
C GLU A 11 9.67 10.44 -4.00
N HIS A 12 9.38 9.29 -4.61
CA HIS A 12 9.57 9.01 -6.03
C HIS A 12 8.34 8.30 -6.64
N PRO A 13 7.16 8.96 -6.66
CA PRO A 13 5.97 8.41 -7.28
C PRO A 13 6.18 8.19 -8.78
N LEU A 14 5.44 7.24 -9.35
CA LEU A 14 5.48 7.01 -10.80
C LEU A 14 4.85 8.19 -11.55
N PRO A 15 5.25 8.47 -12.81
CA PRO A 15 4.66 9.55 -13.60
C PRO A 15 3.14 9.44 -13.73
N GLU A 16 2.60 8.23 -13.76
CA GLU A 16 1.16 7.97 -13.78
C GLU A 16 0.49 8.37 -12.46
N GLU A 17 1.15 8.11 -11.32
CA GLU A 17 0.67 8.50 -9.98
C GLU A 17 0.72 10.02 -9.80
N GLU A 18 1.77 10.69 -10.31
CA GLU A 18 1.85 12.15 -10.34
C GLU A 18 0.78 12.78 -11.25
N ALA A 19 0.48 12.15 -12.38
CA ALA A 19 -0.50 12.65 -13.34
C ALA A 19 -1.94 12.56 -12.82
N VAL A 20 -2.27 11.49 -12.10
CA VAL A 20 -3.57 11.33 -11.42
C VAL A 20 -3.62 12.15 -10.13
N GLY A 21 -2.48 12.27 -9.44
CA GLY A 21 -2.37 12.84 -8.11
C GLY A 21 -2.79 11.83 -7.03
N SER A 22 -2.13 11.91 -5.88
CA SER A 22 -2.54 11.22 -4.64
C SER A 22 -2.76 12.27 -3.55
N ASP A 23 -3.75 12.04 -2.69
CA ASP A 23 -3.99 12.85 -1.50
C ASP A 23 -2.87 12.63 -0.46
N ASP A 24 -2.34 11.40 -0.39
CA ASP A 24 -1.18 11.03 0.41
C ASP A 24 -0.33 9.96 -0.31
N PHE A 25 0.86 10.34 -0.79
CA PHE A 25 1.79 9.41 -1.43
C PHE A 25 2.43 8.43 -0.43
N GLN A 26 2.51 8.79 0.85
CA GLN A 26 3.02 7.91 1.90
C GLN A 26 2.04 6.75 2.14
N GLU A 27 0.77 7.08 2.35
CA GLU A 27 -0.29 6.08 2.55
C GLU A 27 -0.42 5.16 1.32
N GLN A 28 -0.37 5.73 0.11
CA GLN A 28 -0.38 4.95 -1.13
C GLN A 28 0.84 4.02 -1.23
N ALA A 29 2.04 4.49 -0.87
CA ALA A 29 3.24 3.67 -0.90
C ALA A 29 3.16 2.51 0.10
N GLU A 30 2.67 2.76 1.31
CA GLU A 30 2.45 1.73 2.34
C GLU A 30 1.45 0.68 1.86
N ALA A 31 0.32 1.11 1.30
CA ALA A 31 -0.71 0.23 0.78
C ALA A 31 -0.18 -0.69 -0.34
N ILE A 32 0.63 -0.15 -1.26
CA ILE A 32 1.21 -0.93 -2.38
C ILE A 32 2.25 -1.91 -1.87
N LEU A 33 3.10 -1.51 -0.93
CA LEU A 33 4.14 -2.37 -0.39
C LEU A 33 3.56 -3.51 0.44
N LEU A 34 2.54 -3.23 1.26
CA LEU A 34 1.81 -4.25 2.01
C LEU A 34 1.20 -5.30 1.06
N GLU A 35 0.53 -4.85 -0.01
CA GLU A 35 0.01 -5.74 -1.05
C GLU A 35 1.11 -6.57 -1.73
N SER A 36 2.27 -5.96 -2.00
CA SER A 36 3.42 -6.67 -2.59
C SER A 36 3.97 -7.72 -1.65
N ASP A 37 4.09 -7.41 -0.35
CA ASP A 37 4.62 -8.33 0.65
C ASP A 37 3.66 -9.53 0.83
N ILE A 38 2.34 -9.30 0.83
CA ILE A 38 1.34 -10.39 0.85
C ILE A 38 1.47 -11.30 -0.37
N ARG A 39 1.60 -10.76 -1.58
CA ARG A 39 1.77 -11.58 -2.79
C ARG A 39 3.11 -12.31 -2.85
N GLU A 40 4.13 -11.77 -2.18
CA GLU A 40 5.42 -12.45 -2.06
C GLU A 40 5.35 -13.64 -1.11
N GLU A 41 4.63 -13.50 0.01
CA GLU A 41 4.42 -14.56 0.99
C GLU A 41 3.39 -15.60 0.51
N GLU A 42 2.33 -15.14 -0.16
CA GLU A 42 1.20 -15.93 -0.65
C GLU A 42 0.91 -15.61 -2.13
N PRO A 43 1.66 -16.21 -3.07
CA PRO A 43 1.54 -15.91 -4.50
C PRO A 43 0.21 -16.33 -5.12
N GLU A 44 -0.53 -17.23 -4.46
CA GLU A 44 -1.87 -17.64 -4.89
C GLU A 44 -3.00 -16.80 -4.25
N ALA A 45 -2.66 -15.83 -3.37
CA ALA A 45 -3.65 -14.94 -2.79
C ALA A 45 -4.39 -14.18 -3.90
N SER A 46 -5.70 -14.33 -3.90
CA SER A 46 -6.60 -13.62 -4.79
C SER A 46 -6.56 -12.11 -4.49
N ALA A 47 -6.96 -11.31 -5.47
CA ALA A 47 -7.05 -9.86 -5.28
C ALA A 47 -8.01 -9.49 -4.13
N GLU A 48 -9.03 -10.30 -3.86
CA GLU A 48 -9.99 -10.09 -2.79
C GLU A 48 -9.37 -10.39 -1.41
N GLU A 49 -8.63 -11.50 -1.29
CA GLU A 49 -7.87 -11.83 -0.06
C GLU A 49 -6.83 -10.75 0.28
N VAL A 50 -6.11 -10.23 -0.73
CA VAL A 50 -5.16 -9.13 -0.53
C VAL A 50 -5.85 -7.83 -0.08
N LEU A 51 -7.07 -7.56 -0.58
CA LEU A 51 -7.86 -6.40 -0.18
C LEU A 51 -8.42 -6.53 1.24
N GLU A 52 -8.81 -7.73 1.67
CA GLU A 52 -9.20 -8.01 3.05
C GLU A 52 -8.04 -7.75 4.01
N HIS A 53 -6.80 -8.07 3.63
CA HIS A 53 -5.60 -7.75 4.40
C HIS A 53 -5.20 -6.26 4.40
N ARG A 54 -5.59 -5.50 3.36
CA ARG A 54 -5.39 -4.04 3.29
C ARG A 54 -6.33 -3.26 4.22
N LEU A 55 -7.42 -3.88 4.67
CA LEU A 55 -8.35 -3.31 5.66
C LEU A 55 -8.04 -3.90 7.05
N PRO A 56 -6.87 -3.64 7.68
CA PRO A 56 -6.82 -3.77 9.13
C PRO A 56 -7.78 -2.70 9.65
N ASP A 57 -8.64 -3.10 10.57
CA ASP A 57 -9.80 -2.36 11.05
C ASP A 57 -9.63 -0.82 11.02
N ASP A 58 -10.50 -0.15 10.26
CA ASP A 58 -11.09 1.11 10.73
C ASP A 58 -11.86 0.77 12.04
N GLU A 59 -11.15 0.43 13.12
CA GLU A 59 -11.71 0.47 14.46
C GLU A 59 -11.96 1.93 14.77
N GLU A 60 -13.21 2.33 14.53
CA GLU A 60 -13.95 3.41 15.17
C GLU A 60 -13.14 4.22 16.20
N ASP A 61 -12.64 5.39 15.79
CA ASP A 61 -12.31 6.45 16.75
C ASP A 61 -13.63 6.84 17.45
N LYS A 62 -13.79 6.46 18.73
CA LYS A 62 -15.00 6.64 19.53
C LYS A 62 -14.70 7.20 20.92
#